data_AF-A0A0F9EWK9-F1
#
_entry.id   AF-A0A0F9EWK9-F1
#
_cell.length_a   1.000
_cell.length_b   1.000
_cell.length_c   1.000
_cell.angle_alpha   90.00
_cell.angle_beta   90.00
_cell.angle_gamma   90.00
#
_symmetry.space_group_name_H-M   'P 1'
#
loop_
_entity.id
_entity.type
_entity.pdbx_description
1 polymer ?
#
loop_
_entity_poly.entity_id
_entity_poly.type
_entity_poly.pdbx_seq_one_letter_code
_entity_poly.pdbx_strand_id
1 'polypeptide(L)'
;MAKKDEKQKENEAYMENYKKQVQRLTFLARFNVRQFLGTREEGDPRVDYLAGLEGFRNLVNAQISGIIRLQTMILGDKKKEFLDIMAEELDNQLKSMEEELGVTGWKDTGEPQFDLQILREKTAGWPT
;
A
#
# COMPACT_ATOMS: atom_id res chain seq x y z
N MET A 1 39.57 -7.94 9.99
CA MET A 1 38.50 -8.70 10.69
C MET A 1 37.65 -7.77 11.55
N ALA A 2 38.22 -6.97 12.45
CA ALA A 2 37.47 -6.00 13.30
C ALA A 2 36.43 -5.11 12.59
N LYS A 3 36.75 -4.48 11.44
CA LYS A 3 35.79 -3.63 10.69
C LYS A 3 34.60 -4.39 10.09
N LYS A 4 34.70 -5.71 9.90
CA LYS A 4 33.61 -6.54 9.36
C LYS A 4 32.62 -6.90 10.48
N ASP A 5 33.15 -7.15 11.67
CA ASP A 5 32.37 -7.49 12.87
C ASP A 5 31.62 -6.27 13.43
N GLU A 6 32.21 -5.07 13.38
CA GLU A 6 31.54 -3.81 13.74
C GLU A 6 30.36 -3.49 12.80
N LYS A 7 30.57 -3.55 11.49
CA LYS A 7 29.49 -3.35 10.50
C LYS A 7 28.36 -4.36 10.65
N GLN A 8 28.68 -5.60 11.02
CA GLN A 8 27.68 -6.62 11.24
C GLN A 8 26.82 -6.32 12.47
N LYS A 9 27.44 -5.90 13.59
CA LYS A 9 26.72 -5.46 14.79
C LYS A 9 25.85 -4.22 14.55
N GLU A 10 26.33 -3.26 13.77
CA GLU A 10 25.54 -2.07 13.38
C GLU A 10 24.32 -2.45 12.54
N ASN A 11 24.49 -3.37 11.57
CA ASN A 11 23.38 -3.89 10.77
C ASN A 11 22.36 -4.65 11.62
N GLU A 12 22.81 -5.48 12.56
CA GLU A 12 21.92 -6.21 13.46
C GLU A 12 21.12 -5.26 14.35
N ALA A 13 21.75 -4.25 14.94
CA ALA A 13 21.10 -3.22 15.74
C ALA A 13 20.08 -2.41 14.92
N TYR A 14 20.44 -2.05 13.68
CA TYR A 14 19.53 -1.40 12.74
C TYR A 14 18.30 -2.26 12.46
N MET A 15 18.50 -3.54 12.15
CA MET A 15 17.41 -4.49 11.87
C MET A 15 16.52 -4.72 13.08
N GLU A 16 17.08 -4.76 14.29
CA GLU A 16 16.30 -4.87 15.52
C GLU A 16 15.44 -3.62 15.77
N ASN A 17 16.01 -2.44 15.59
CA ASN A 17 15.27 -1.18 15.72
C ASN A 17 14.14 -1.09 14.66
N TYR A 18 14.43 -1.48 13.42
CA TYR A 18 13.43 -1.55 12.36
C TYR A 18 12.28 -2.50 12.73
N LYS A 19 12.58 -3.70 13.23
CA LYS A 19 11.55 -4.65 13.73
C LYS A 19 10.67 -4.03 14.82
N LYS A 20 11.26 -3.31 15.77
CA LYS A 20 10.50 -2.60 16.84
C LYS A 20 9.58 -1.52 16.27
N GLN A 21 10.03 -0.79 15.25
CA GLN A 21 9.20 0.21 14.58
C GLN A 21 8.03 -0.43 13.82
N VAL A 22 8.28 -1.53 13.10
CA VAL A 22 7.22 -2.30 12.42
C VAL A 22 6.19 -2.80 13.43
N GLN A 23 6.62 -3.36 14.56
CA GLN A 23 5.70 -3.80 15.62
C GLN A 23 4.83 -2.66 16.16
N ARG A 24 5.40 -1.48 16.39
CA ARG A 24 4.65 -0.29 16.81
C ARG A 24 3.64 0.13 15.75
N LEU A 25 4.03 0.12 14.48
CA LEU A 25 3.14 0.45 13.37
C LEU A 25 1.96 -0.51 13.30
N THR A 26 2.21 -1.82 13.40
CA THR A 26 1.16 -2.86 13.43
C THR A 26 0.20 -2.65 14.58
N PHE A 27 0.70 -2.33 15.78
CA PHE A 27 -0.15 -2.03 16.93
C PHE A 27 -1.05 -0.81 16.66
N LEU A 28 -0.48 0.28 16.16
CA LEU A 28 -1.23 1.50 15.84
C LEU A 28 -2.29 1.26 14.76
N ALA A 29 -1.96 0.50 13.71
CA ALA A 29 -2.91 0.14 12.66
C ALA A 29 -4.11 -0.66 13.23
N ARG A 30 -3.83 -1.67 14.07
CA ARG A 30 -4.88 -2.45 14.74
C ARG A 30 -5.73 -1.60 15.66
N PHE A 31 -5.10 -0.73 16.45
CA PHE A 31 -5.79 0.18 17.34
C PHE A 31 -6.71 1.13 16.56
N ASN A 32 -6.22 1.74 15.49
CA ASN A 32 -6.99 2.66 14.65
C ASN A 32 -8.21 1.98 14.02
N VAL A 33 -8.03 0.79 13.41
CA VAL A 33 -9.14 0.02 12.83
C VAL A 33 -10.16 -0.39 13.89
N ARG A 34 -9.72 -0.75 15.10
CA ARG A 34 -10.62 -1.07 16.22
C ARG A 34 -11.43 0.15 16.67
N GLN A 35 -10.81 1.33 16.74
CA GLN A 35 -11.53 2.58 17.03
C GLN A 35 -12.55 2.92 15.94
N PHE A 36 -12.21 2.71 14.67
CA PHE A 36 -13.10 2.96 13.54
C PHE A 36 -14.31 2.00 13.51
N LEU A 37 -14.09 0.70 13.74
CA LEU A 37 -15.15 -0.32 13.68
C LEU A 37 -15.96 -0.43 14.98
N GLY A 38 -15.55 0.23 16.06
CA GLY A 38 -16.29 0.36 17.31
C GLY A 38 -16.41 -0.93 18.10
N THR A 39 -17.63 -1.29 18.52
CA THR A 39 -17.94 -2.36 19.49
C THR A 39 -17.90 -3.78 18.91
N ARG A 40 -17.11 -4.02 17.85
CA ARG A 40 -16.90 -5.39 17.33
C ARG A 40 -16.22 -6.24 18.40
N GLU A 41 -16.60 -7.51 18.46
CA GLU A 41 -16.04 -8.44 19.43
C GLU A 41 -14.54 -8.64 19.21
N GLU A 42 -13.84 -8.98 20.29
CA GLU A 42 -12.44 -9.33 20.20
C GLU A 42 -12.25 -10.62 19.38
N GLY A 43 -11.39 -10.56 18.37
CA GLY A 43 -11.19 -11.66 17.42
C GLY A 43 -12.12 -11.64 16.20
N ASP A 44 -12.89 -10.56 15.96
CA ASP A 44 -13.64 -10.41 14.70
C ASP A 44 -12.67 -10.46 13.50
N PRO A 45 -12.80 -11.44 12.59
CA PRO A 45 -11.88 -11.61 11.46
C PRO A 45 -11.79 -10.39 10.55
N ARG A 46 -12.84 -9.56 10.46
CA ARG A 46 -12.84 -8.34 9.66
C ARG A 46 -11.96 -7.27 10.26
N VAL A 47 -11.96 -7.16 11.59
CA VAL A 47 -11.07 -6.23 12.33
C VAL A 47 -9.63 -6.64 12.10
N ASP A 48 -9.31 -7.93 12.20
CA ASP A 48 -7.94 -8.42 12.01
C ASP A 48 -7.50 -8.29 10.53
N TYR A 49 -8.38 -8.58 9.56
CA TYR A 49 -8.10 -8.39 8.14
C TYR A 49 -7.84 -6.92 7.80
N LEU A 50 -8.72 -6.00 8.21
CA LEU A 50 -8.57 -4.57 7.96
C LEU A 50 -7.38 -3.97 8.70
N ALA A 51 -7.10 -4.41 9.92
CA ALA A 51 -5.89 -4.03 10.66
C ALA A 51 -4.62 -4.50 9.93
N GLY A 52 -4.64 -5.72 9.40
CA GLY A 52 -3.56 -6.27 8.58
C GLY A 52 -3.32 -5.44 7.32
N LEU A 53 -4.38 -5.11 6.59
CA LEU A 53 -4.32 -4.26 5.40
C LEU A 53 -3.80 -2.86 5.72
N GLU A 54 -4.30 -2.23 6.77
CA GLU A 54 -3.87 -0.89 7.17
C GLU A 54 -2.39 -0.88 7.62
N GLY A 55 -1.97 -1.91 8.36
CA GLY A 55 -0.57 -2.09 8.74
C GLY A 55 0.35 -2.27 7.52
N PHE A 56 -0.05 -3.13 6.59
CA PHE A 56 0.67 -3.36 5.34
C PHE A 56 0.76 -2.11 4.48
N ARG A 57 -0.36 -1.40 4.27
CA ARG A 57 -0.43 -0.14 3.53
C ARG A 57 0.55 0.88 4.11
N ASN A 58 0.56 1.07 5.42
CA ASN A 58 1.44 2.03 6.06
C ASN A 58 2.93 1.64 5.93
N LEU A 59 3.26 0.35 6.02
CA LEU A 59 4.62 -0.15 5.83
C LEU A 59 5.10 0.07 4.38
N VAL A 60 4.28 -0.33 3.40
CA VAL A 60 4.58 -0.16 1.97
C VAL A 60 4.73 1.32 1.64
N ASN A 61 3.86 2.19 2.14
CA ASN A 61 3.97 3.64 1.94
C ASN A 61 5.31 4.18 2.45
N ALA A 62 5.78 3.75 3.62
CA ALA A 62 7.08 4.16 4.16
C ALA A 62 8.24 3.68 3.28
N GLN A 63 8.20 2.42 2.83
CA GLN A 63 9.24 1.83 1.97
C GLN A 63 9.29 2.49 0.59
N ILE A 64 8.13 2.64 -0.07
CA ILE A 64 8.01 3.31 -1.37
C ILE A 64 8.48 4.77 -1.24
N SER A 65 8.06 5.49 -0.20
CA SER A 65 8.53 6.87 0.03
C SER A 65 10.04 6.95 0.18
N GLY A 66 10.67 5.99 0.86
CA GLY A 66 12.11 5.88 0.96
C GLY A 66 12.78 5.66 -0.40
N ILE A 67 12.27 4.72 -1.19
CA ILE A 67 12.76 4.41 -2.53
C ILE A 67 12.64 5.62 -3.45
N ILE A 68 11.48 6.28 -3.48
CA ILE A 68 11.25 7.47 -4.30
C ILE A 68 12.22 8.59 -3.91
N ARG A 69 12.46 8.81 -2.61
CA ARG A 69 13.45 9.81 -2.16
C ARG A 69 14.86 9.48 -2.65
N LEU A 70 15.30 8.23 -2.48
CA LEU A 70 16.61 7.78 -2.96
C LEU A 70 16.75 7.94 -4.48
N GLN A 71 15.75 7.50 -5.24
CA GLN A 71 15.72 7.64 -6.69
C GLN A 71 15.75 9.12 -7.11
N THR A 72 14.94 9.97 -6.46
CA THR A 72 14.91 11.42 -6.76
C THR A 72 16.27 12.07 -6.47
N MET A 73 16.95 11.68 -5.39
CA MET A 73 18.30 12.16 -5.08
C MET A 73 19.35 11.74 -6.11
N ILE A 74 19.24 10.52 -6.65
CA ILE A 74 20.16 9.99 -7.67
C ILE A 74 19.90 10.64 -9.04
N LEU A 75 18.63 10.87 -9.38
CA LEU A 75 18.22 11.29 -10.71
C LEU A 75 18.50 12.77 -11.01
N GLY A 76 18.63 13.63 -9.99
CA GLY A 76 18.96 15.05 -10.17
C GLY A 76 18.07 15.73 -11.22
N ASP A 77 18.66 16.15 -12.33
CA ASP A 77 17.99 16.84 -13.45
C ASP A 77 16.95 15.98 -14.20
N LYS A 78 16.99 14.64 -14.05
CA LYS A 78 16.03 13.72 -14.67
C LYS A 78 14.70 13.59 -13.93
N LYS A 79 14.43 14.48 -12.96
CA LYS A 79 13.18 14.44 -12.17
C LYS A 79 11.91 14.44 -13.02
N LYS A 80 11.91 15.14 -14.16
CA LYS A 80 10.74 15.18 -15.06
C LYS A 80 10.45 13.81 -15.70
N GLU A 81 11.47 13.16 -16.26
CA GLU A 81 11.37 11.82 -16.86
C GLU A 81 10.82 10.79 -15.85
N PHE A 82 11.27 10.88 -14.60
CA PHE A 82 10.74 10.06 -13.51
C PHE A 82 9.25 10.29 -13.25
N LEU A 83 8.80 11.56 -13.22
CA LEU A 83 7.39 11.87 -13.03
C LEU A 83 6.53 11.39 -14.20
N ASP A 84 7.04 11.49 -15.42
CA ASP A 84 6.35 11.00 -16.62
C ASP A 84 6.16 9.47 -16.56
N ILE A 85 7.21 8.72 -16.19
CA ILE A 85 7.13 7.25 -15.97
C ILE A 85 6.14 6.90 -14.86
N MET A 86 6.18 7.62 -13.73
CA MET A 86 5.23 7.37 -12.62
C MET A 86 3.78 7.62 -13.03
N ALA A 87 3.52 8.60 -13.90
CA ALA A 87 2.20 8.86 -14.44
C ALA A 87 1.74 7.74 -15.39
N GLU A 88 2.63 7.24 -16.24
CA GLU A 88 2.36 6.10 -17.13
C GLU A 88 2.03 4.82 -16.34
N GLU A 89 2.81 4.49 -15.31
CA GLU A 89 2.54 3.33 -14.46
C GLU A 89 1.20 3.45 -13.72
N LEU A 90 0.85 4.65 -13.24
CA LEU A 90 -0.45 4.90 -12.64
C LEU A 90 -1.60 4.70 -13.64
N ASP A 91 -1.46 5.21 -14.86
CA ASP A 91 -2.45 5.03 -15.93
C ASP A 91 -2.64 3.55 -16.30
N ASN A 92 -1.54 2.78 -16.36
CA ASN A 92 -1.58 1.33 -16.58
C ASN A 92 -2.34 0.60 -15.46
N GLN A 93 -2.10 0.97 -14.20
CA GLN A 93 -2.85 0.39 -13.06
C GLN A 93 -4.34 0.75 -13.11
N LEU A 94 -4.68 2.00 -13.46
CA LEU A 94 -6.06 2.43 -13.62
C LEU A 94 -6.77 1.61 -14.69
N LYS A 95 -6.17 1.46 -15.88
CA LYS A 95 -6.72 0.64 -16.97
C LYS A 95 -6.95 -0.81 -16.55
N SER A 96 -5.97 -1.41 -15.86
CA SER A 96 -6.12 -2.78 -15.35
C SER A 96 -7.31 -2.91 -14.40
N MET A 97 -7.50 -1.95 -13.49
CA MET A 97 -8.63 -1.96 -12.56
C MET A 97 -9.97 -1.71 -13.28
N GLU A 98 -9.98 -0.80 -14.25
CA GLU A 98 -11.16 -0.50 -15.07
C GLU A 98 -11.64 -1.74 -15.82
N GLU A 99 -10.72 -2.51 -16.40
CA GLU A 99 -11.01 -3.78 -17.08
C GLU A 99 -11.54 -4.85 -16.12
N GLU A 100 -10.96 -4.97 -14.93
CA GLU A 100 -11.42 -5.92 -13.90
C GLU A 100 -12.83 -5.63 -13.40
N LEU A 101 -13.19 -4.34 -13.32
CA LEU A 101 -14.50 -3.87 -12.85
C LEU A 101 -15.53 -3.67 -13.98
N GLY A 102 -15.13 -3.79 -15.24
CA GLY A 102 -16.01 -3.55 -16.38
C GLY A 102 -16.41 -2.09 -16.54
N VAL A 103 -15.50 -1.15 -16.29
CA VAL A 103 -15.73 0.29 -16.51
C VAL A 103 -15.75 0.56 -18.01
N THR A 104 -16.82 1.22 -18.47
CA THR A 104 -17.02 1.56 -19.89
C THR A 104 -16.80 3.05 -20.18
N GLY A 105 -16.68 3.87 -19.14
CA GLY A 105 -16.40 5.29 -19.24
C GLY A 105 -16.49 6.01 -17.90
N TRP A 106 -16.22 7.31 -17.93
CA TRP A 106 -16.30 8.19 -16.77
C TRP A 106 -17.24 9.35 -17.05
N LYS A 107 -18.05 9.73 -16.07
CA LYS A 107 -18.84 10.96 -16.13
C LYS A 107 -17.95 12.17 -15.84
N ASP A 108 -18.39 13.36 -16.25
CA ASP A 108 -17.73 14.63 -15.93
C ASP A 108 -17.59 14.90 -14.41
N THR A 109 -18.39 14.21 -13.59
CA THR A 109 -18.34 14.27 -12.13
C THR A 109 -17.27 13.35 -11.50
N GLY A 110 -16.56 12.56 -12.30
CA GLY A 110 -15.56 11.59 -11.82
C GLY A 110 -16.15 10.26 -11.34
N GLU A 111 -17.43 10.00 -11.61
CA GLU A 111 -18.05 8.69 -11.33
C GLU A 111 -17.85 7.73 -12.51
N PRO A 112 -17.47 6.46 -12.26
CA PRO A 112 -17.35 5.46 -13.32
C PRO A 112 -18.74 5.00 -13.81
N GLN A 113 -18.80 4.67 -15.09
CA GLN A 113 -19.92 3.99 -15.73
C GLN A 113 -19.53 2.52 -15.94
N PHE A 114 -20.40 1.60 -15.53
CA PHE A 114 -20.10 0.16 -15.57
C PHE A 114 -20.96 -0.57 -16.60
N ASP A 115 -20.38 -1.58 -17.22
CA ASP A 115 -21.15 -2.68 -17.79
C ASP A 115 -21.66 -3.56 -16.64
N LEU A 116 -22.96 -3.51 -16.40
CA LEU A 116 -23.59 -4.22 -15.28
C LEU A 116 -23.56 -5.74 -15.45
N GLN A 117 -23.46 -6.25 -16.68
CA GLN A 117 -23.34 -7.69 -16.91
C GLN A 117 -21.94 -8.16 -16.52
N ILE A 118 -20.90 -7.49 -17.03
CA ILE A 118 -19.50 -7.81 -16.72
C ILE A 118 -19.25 -7.64 -15.22
N LEU A 119 -19.72 -6.54 -14.62
CA LEU A 119 -19.57 -6.30 -13.18
C LEU A 119 -20.15 -7.47 -12.36
N ARG A 120 -21.37 -7.92 -12.69
CA ARG A 120 -22.00 -9.06 -12.00
C ARG A 120 -21.22 -10.36 -12.18
N GLU A 121 -20.72 -10.63 -13.37
CA GLU A 121 -19.88 -11.82 -13.64
C GLU A 121 -18.59 -11.79 -12.81
N LYS A 122 -17.91 -10.63 -12.77
CA LYS A 122 -16.65 -10.42 -12.03
C LYS A 122 -16.82 -10.46 -10.52
N THR A 123 -17.94 -9.95 -10.00
CA THR A 123 -18.20 -9.89 -8.55
C THR A 123 -19.01 -11.07 -8.02
N ALA A 124 -19.38 -12.06 -8.84
CA ALA A 124 -20.24 -13.18 -8.44
C ALA A 124 -19.70 -14.00 -7.26
N GLY A 125 -18.38 -14.07 -7.10
CA GLY A 125 -17.71 -14.79 -6.02
C GLY A 125 -17.27 -13.92 -4.84
N TRP A 126 -17.62 -12.64 -4.82
CA TRP A 126 -17.17 -11.73 -3.77
C TRP A 126 -17.96 -11.96 -2.48
N PRO A 127 -17.34 -11.76 -1.30
CA PRO A 127 -18.07 -11.81 -0.04
C PRO A 127 -19.19 -10.76 -0.02
N THR A 128 -20.44 -11.20 0.16
CA THR A 128 -21.62 -10.34 0.34
C THR A 128 -21.88 -10.01 1.80
#